data_AF-A0A699SHV1-F1
#
_entry.id   AF-A0A699SHV1-F1
#
_cell.length_a   1.000
_cell.length_b   1.000
_cell.length_c   1.000
_cell.angle_alpha   90.00
_cell.angle_beta   90.00
_cell.angle_gamma   90.00
#
_symmetry.space_group_name_H-M   'P 1'
#
loop_
_entity.id
_entity.type
_entity.pdbx_description
1 polymer ?
#
loop_
_entity_poly.entity_id
_entity_poly.type
_entity_poly.pdbx_seq_one_letter_code
_entity_poly.pdbx_strand_id
1 'polypeptide(L)'
;MTHLLEKNPHFIFSNECIQAFRTLNDKLTESLILIAPNWDQPFELMYDASDYAIGAVLGQRIEKNFRPIHYDSKSMNQAEANYTSIEKEMLAVVYAFEKFRHESTIASLDFVTSGV
;
A
#
# COMPACT_ATOMS: atom_id res chain seq x y z
N MET A 1 0.58 16.42 -21.09
CA MET A 1 -0.81 16.05 -20.76
C MET A 1 -1.13 14.78 -21.52
N THR A 2 -1.61 13.70 -20.88
CA THR A 2 -1.96 12.45 -21.59
C THR A 2 -3.36 12.58 -22.18
N HIS A 3 -3.52 12.25 -23.47
CA HIS A 3 -4.81 12.35 -24.18
C HIS A 3 -5.98 11.60 -23.50
N LEU A 4 -5.68 10.58 -22.69
CA LEU A 4 -6.67 9.78 -21.95
C LEU A 4 -7.37 10.53 -20.80
N LEU A 5 -6.86 11.70 -20.37
CA LEU A 5 -7.39 12.48 -19.24
C LEU A 5 -8.13 13.75 -19.68
N GLU A 6 -8.28 13.96 -20.99
CA GLU A 6 -9.05 15.09 -21.51
C GLU A 6 -10.55 14.90 -21.19
N LYS A 7 -11.29 16.00 -21.04
CA LYS A 7 -12.72 15.95 -20.72
C LYS A 7 -13.54 15.77 -22.01
N ASN A 8 -14.40 14.74 -22.04
CA ASN A 8 -15.27 14.37 -23.18
C ASN A 8 -14.64 13.80 -24.49
N PRO A 9 -13.40 13.28 -24.57
CA PRO A 9 -12.98 12.47 -25.71
C PRO A 9 -13.54 11.04 -25.59
N HIS A 10 -13.60 10.33 -26.71
CA HIS A 10 -13.78 8.88 -26.66
C HIS A 10 -12.57 8.23 -25.98
N PHE A 11 -12.80 7.42 -24.95
CA PHE A 11 -11.75 6.65 -24.30
C PHE A 11 -11.26 5.55 -25.25
N ILE A 12 -10.11 5.77 -25.88
CA ILE A 12 -9.48 4.80 -26.79
C ILE A 12 -8.20 4.30 -26.10
N PHE A 13 -8.25 3.08 -25.57
CA PHE A 13 -7.08 2.42 -25.00
C PHE A 13 -6.26 1.77 -26.13
N SER A 14 -5.39 2.57 -26.76
CA SER A 14 -4.63 2.16 -27.93
C SER A 14 -3.49 1.19 -27.61
N ASN A 15 -2.85 0.64 -28.64
CA ASN A 15 -1.68 -0.22 -28.47
C ASN A 15 -0.53 0.51 -27.77
N GLU A 16 -0.36 1.81 -28.01
CA GLU A 16 0.63 2.64 -27.33
C GLU A 16 0.34 2.74 -25.83
N CYS A 17 -0.95 2.86 -25.44
CA CYS A 17 -1.36 2.83 -24.04
C CYS A 17 -1.07 1.47 -23.40
N ILE A 18 -1.31 0.37 -24.11
CA ILE A 18 -0.99 -0.98 -23.64
C ILE A 18 0.52 -1.13 -23.41
N GLN A 19 1.35 -0.64 -24.34
CA GLN A 19 2.81 -0.71 -24.21
C GLN A 19 3.33 0.17 -23.06
N ALA A 20 2.77 1.37 -22.87
CA ALA A 20 3.09 2.23 -21.75
C ALA A 20 2.70 1.58 -20.41
N PHE A 21 1.52 0.97 -20.34
CA PHE A 21 1.05 0.25 -19.14
C PHE A 21 1.91 -0.97 -18.83
N ARG A 22 2.30 -1.76 -19.84
CA ARG A 22 3.22 -2.90 -19.67
C ARG A 22 4.58 -2.45 -19.18
N THR A 23 5.16 -1.43 -19.82
CA THR A 23 6.43 -0.84 -19.37
C THR A 23 6.36 -0.36 -17.92
N LEU A 24 5.23 0.24 -17.51
CA LEU A 24 5.03 0.65 -16.13
C LEU A 24 4.99 -0.56 -15.19
N ASN A 25 4.22 -1.60 -15.53
CA ASN A 25 4.18 -2.82 -14.72
C ASN A 25 5.56 -3.46 -14.59
N ASP A 26 6.32 -3.59 -15.68
CA ASP A 26 7.66 -4.16 -15.68
C ASP A 26 8.59 -3.37 -14.75
N LYS A 27 8.55 -2.03 -14.81
CA LYS A 27 9.34 -1.18 -13.90
C LYS A 27 8.89 -1.27 -12.45
N LEU A 28 7.59 -1.38 -12.20
CA LEU A 28 7.05 -1.52 -10.84
C LEU A 28 7.41 -2.88 -10.24
N THR A 29 7.41 -3.96 -11.04
CA THR A 29 7.79 -5.31 -10.58
C THR A 29 9.30 -5.45 -10.41
N GLU A 30 10.12 -4.82 -11.26
CA GLU A 30 11.58 -4.78 -11.08
C GLU A 30 11.99 -3.97 -9.84
N SER A 31 11.28 -2.86 -9.56
CA SER A 31 11.60 -1.96 -8.44
C SER A 31 11.07 -2.44 -7.09
N LEU A 32 10.18 -3.45 -7.05
CA LEU A 32 9.63 -4.00 -5.82
C LEU A 32 10.65 -4.95 -5.16
N ILE A 33 11.74 -4.36 -4.67
CA ILE A 33 12.73 -5.08 -3.85
C ILE A 33 12.13 -5.20 -2.46
N LEU A 34 11.27 -6.19 -2.26
CA LEU A 34 10.97 -6.67 -0.91
C LEU A 34 12.30 -7.11 -0.30
N ILE A 35 12.73 -6.41 0.74
CA ILE A 35 13.96 -6.76 1.45
C ILE A 35 13.65 -7.81 2.51
N ALA A 36 14.62 -8.65 2.83
CA ALA A 36 14.51 -9.53 3.98
C ALA A 36 14.43 -8.68 5.27
N PRO A 37 13.58 -9.05 6.25
CA PRO A 37 13.48 -8.33 7.50
C PRO A 37 14.79 -8.40 8.28
N ASN A 38 15.25 -7.26 8.80
CA ASN A 38 16.33 -7.20 9.76
C ASN A 38 15.78 -7.15 11.19
N TRP A 39 15.79 -8.28 11.90
CA TRP A 39 15.19 -8.39 13.23
C TRP A 39 15.83 -7.51 14.32
N ASP A 40 17.01 -6.94 14.06
CA ASP A 40 17.70 -6.02 14.97
C ASP A 40 17.26 -4.56 14.80
N GLN A 41 16.38 -4.27 13.83
CA GLN A 41 15.87 -2.93 13.56
C GLN A 41 14.36 -2.82 13.82
N PRO A 42 13.88 -1.63 14.25
CA PRO A 42 12.45 -1.40 14.42
C PRO A 42 11.73 -1.53 13.08
N PHE A 43 10.53 -2.11 13.13
CA PHE A 43 9.62 -2.10 12.00
C PHE A 43 8.83 -0.79 12.00
N GLU A 44 8.54 -0.29 10.80
CA GLU A 44 7.60 0.81 10.56
C GLU A 44 6.36 0.25 9.85
N LEU A 45 5.19 0.54 10.41
CA LEU A 45 3.91 0.22 9.80
C LEU A 45 3.30 1.47 9.18
N MET A 46 3.05 1.40 7.87
CA MET A 46 2.22 2.36 7.16
C MET A 46 0.86 1.72 6.87
N TYR A 47 -0.21 2.49 6.99
CA TYR A 47 -1.56 2.02 6.66
C TYR A 47 -2.35 3.15 6.02
N ASP A 48 -3.32 2.78 5.20
CA ASP A 48 -4.26 3.70 4.59
C ASP A 48 -5.62 3.02 4.39
N ALA A 49 -6.67 3.82 4.34
CA ALA A 49 -8.01 3.36 4.07
C ALA A 49 -8.70 4.27 3.05
N SER A 50 -9.19 3.64 1.98
CA SER A 50 -10.08 4.27 1.03
C SER A 50 -11.54 4.02 1.42
N ASP A 51 -12.47 4.52 0.61
CA ASP A 51 -13.89 4.26 0.81
C ASP A 51 -14.26 2.77 0.72
N TYR A 52 -13.44 1.95 0.03
CA TYR A 52 -13.78 0.58 -0.36
C TYR A 52 -12.77 -0.48 0.09
N ALA A 53 -11.57 -0.09 0.50
CA ALA A 53 -10.48 -1.01 0.81
C ALA A 53 -9.52 -0.41 1.81
N ILE A 54 -8.89 -1.29 2.59
CA ILE A 54 -7.78 -0.98 3.49
C ILE A 54 -6.47 -1.53 2.92
N GLY A 55 -5.39 -0.82 3.16
CA GLY A 55 -4.03 -1.24 2.79
C GLY A 55 -3.06 -1.03 3.95
N ALA A 56 -2.06 -1.89 4.02
CA ALA A 56 -1.00 -1.81 5.01
C ALA A 56 0.34 -2.23 4.41
N VAL A 57 1.42 -1.60 4.87
CA VAL A 57 2.79 -1.88 4.47
C VAL A 57 3.66 -1.97 5.70
N LEU A 58 4.27 -3.13 5.90
CA LEU A 58 5.34 -3.31 6.87
C LEU A 58 6.67 -3.06 6.19
N GLY A 59 7.52 -2.24 6.80
CA GLY A 59 8.86 -1.97 6.30
C GLY A 59 9.84 -1.59 7.40
N GLN A 60 11.04 -1.19 7.00
CA GLN A 60 12.09 -0.72 7.89
C GLN A 60 12.79 0.49 7.30
N ARG A 61 13.32 1.37 8.15
CA ARG A 61 14.06 2.54 7.70
C ARG A 61 15.55 2.24 7.61
N ILE A 62 16.04 2.06 6.38
CA ILE A 62 17.47 1.85 6.10
C ILE A 62 18.04 3.15 5.51
N GLU A 63 19.03 3.72 6.19
CA GLU A 63 19.71 4.95 5.75
C GLU A 63 18.71 6.09 5.41
N LYS A 64 17.69 6.26 6.27
CA LYS A 64 16.56 7.22 6.15
C LYS A 64 15.48 6.86 5.12
N ASN A 65 15.70 5.87 4.28
CA ASN A 65 14.71 5.43 3.31
C ASN A 65 13.83 4.34 3.89
N PHE A 66 12.52 4.49 3.75
CA PHE A 66 11.59 3.41 4.03
C PHE A 66 11.79 2.30 2.97
N ARG A 67 12.01 1.08 3.46
CA ARG A 67 12.19 -0.11 2.63
C ARG A 67 11.08 -1.10 2.98
N PRO A 68 10.16 -1.36 2.04
CA PRO A 68 9.05 -2.27 2.30
C PRO A 68 9.53 -3.72 2.40
N ILE A 69 8.90 -4.46 3.31
CA ILE A 69 9.13 -5.89 3.54
C ILE A 69 7.90 -6.70 3.13
N HIS A 70 6.70 -6.18 3.45
CA HIS A 70 5.44 -6.86 3.17
C HIS A 70 4.35 -5.83 2.89
N TYR A 71 3.64 -5.99 1.77
CA TYR A 71 2.41 -5.28 1.45
C TYR A 71 1.21 -6.21 1.64
N ASP A 72 0.17 -5.73 2.32
CA ASP A 72 -1.10 -6.44 2.39
C ASP A 72 -2.26 -5.45 2.21
N SER A 73 -3.35 -5.90 1.60
CA SER A 73 -4.56 -5.09 1.43
C SER A 73 -5.79 -5.99 1.35
N LYS A 74 -6.93 -5.42 1.73
CA LYS A 74 -8.21 -6.12 1.70
C LYS A 74 -9.32 -5.17 1.26
N SER A 75 -10.16 -5.64 0.35
CA SER A 75 -11.44 -4.97 0.07
C SER A 75 -12.40 -5.12 1.25
N MET A 76 -13.04 -4.02 1.62
CA MET A 76 -14.04 -4.01 2.69
C MET A 76 -15.30 -4.76 2.26
N ASN A 77 -15.94 -5.44 3.22
CA ASN A 77 -17.29 -5.93 3.03
C ASN A 77 -18.32 -4.80 3.11
N GLN A 78 -19.59 -5.10 2.83
CA GLN A 78 -20.65 -4.08 2.80
C GLN A 78 -20.83 -3.36 4.15
N ALA A 79 -20.62 -4.03 5.28
CA ALA A 79 -20.73 -3.42 6.60
C ALA A 79 -19.53 -2.50 6.88
N GLU A 80 -18.31 -2.99 6.62
CA GLU A 80 -17.06 -2.25 6.77
C GLU A 80 -17.02 -1.00 5.88
N ALA A 81 -17.59 -1.06 4.67
CA ALA A 81 -17.66 0.07 3.75
C ALA A 81 -18.51 1.24 4.28
N ASN A 82 -19.45 0.97 5.18
CA ASN A 82 -20.32 1.98 5.79
C ASN A 82 -19.70 2.66 7.03
N TYR A 83 -18.50 2.24 7.45
CA TYR A 83 -17.78 2.88 8.55
C TYR A 83 -17.39 4.32 8.22
N THR A 84 -17.23 5.15 9.25
CA THR A 84 -16.65 6.49 9.13
C THR A 84 -15.18 6.41 8.73
N SER A 85 -14.61 7.49 8.20
CA SER A 85 -13.19 7.52 7.80
C SER A 85 -12.24 7.12 8.94
N ILE A 86 -12.51 7.57 10.18
CA ILE A 86 -11.71 7.23 11.35
C ILE A 86 -11.82 5.74 11.69
N GLU A 87 -13.02 5.17 11.64
CA GLU A 87 -13.24 3.73 11.87
C GLU A 87 -12.56 2.87 10.79
N LYS A 88 -12.53 3.36 9.54
CA LYS A 88 -11.83 2.70 8.42
C LYS A 88 -10.32 2.72 8.62
N GLU A 89 -9.75 3.84 9.05
CA GLU A 89 -8.33 3.93 9.43
C GLU A 89 -8.00 2.97 10.57
N MET A 90 -8.84 2.92 11.61
CA MET A 90 -8.66 1.99 12.72
C MET A 90 -8.76 0.52 12.27
N LEU A 91 -9.68 0.22 11.35
CA LEU A 91 -9.79 -1.11 10.75
C LEU A 91 -8.52 -1.49 9.99
N ALA A 92 -7.89 -0.54 9.27
CA ALA A 92 -6.62 -0.77 8.59
C ALA A 92 -5.48 -1.11 9.58
N VAL A 93 -5.44 -0.44 10.73
CA VAL A 93 -4.48 -0.75 11.81
C VAL A 93 -4.70 -2.15 12.38
N VAL A 94 -5.94 -2.50 12.74
CA VAL A 94 -6.27 -3.83 13.27
C VAL A 94 -5.91 -4.91 12.26
N TYR A 95 -6.29 -4.71 11.00
CA TYR A 95 -5.96 -5.61 9.90
C TYR A 95 -4.45 -5.81 9.75
N ALA A 96 -3.68 -4.73 9.76
CA ALA A 96 -2.23 -4.80 9.67
C ALA A 96 -1.60 -5.63 10.79
N PHE A 97 -2.07 -5.48 12.02
CA PHE A 97 -1.59 -6.27 13.15
C PHE A 97 -1.93 -7.75 13.03
N GLU A 98 -3.13 -8.08 12.57
CA GLU A 98 -3.52 -9.46 12.33
C GLU A 98 -2.65 -10.11 11.24
N LYS A 99 -2.34 -9.35 10.18
CA LYS A 99 -1.56 -9.83 9.05
C LYS A 99 -0.08 -9.95 9.33
N PHE A 100 0.52 -8.95 9.95
CA PHE A 100 1.97 -8.88 10.20
C PHE A 100 2.37 -9.40 11.57
N ARG A 101 1.49 -10.18 12.22
CA ARG A 101 1.74 -10.69 13.57
C ARG A 101 3.02 -11.52 13.64
N HIS A 102 3.30 -12.33 12.63
CA HIS A 102 4.46 -13.21 12.64
C HIS A 102 5.77 -12.44 12.53
N GLU A 103 5.79 -11.34 11.79
CA GLU A 103 6.95 -10.48 11.57
C GLU A 103 7.15 -9.44 12.67
N SER A 104 6.07 -8.97 13.32
CA SER A 104 6.16 -7.91 14.34
C SER A 104 6.33 -8.42 15.77
N THR A 105 6.20 -9.73 16.03
CA THR A 105 6.26 -10.29 17.40
C THR A 105 7.63 -10.14 18.08
N ILE A 106 8.70 -9.92 17.31
CA ILE A 106 10.09 -10.03 17.80
C ILE A 106 10.79 -8.66 17.94
N ALA A 107 10.18 -7.56 17.50
CA ALA A 107 10.81 -6.23 17.51
C ALA A 107 9.81 -5.09 17.79
N SER A 108 10.32 -3.91 18.13
CA SER A 108 9.53 -2.70 18.34
C SER A 108 8.90 -2.22 17.03
N LEU A 109 7.64 -1.75 17.11
CA LEU A 109 6.88 -1.26 15.97
C LEU A 109 6.58 0.24 16.13
N ASP A 110 6.96 1.02 15.13
CA ASP A 110 6.63 2.44 15.02
C ASP A 110 5.49 2.64 14.00
N PHE A 111 4.49 3.43 14.37
CA PHE A 111 3.37 3.77 13.50
C PHE A 111 3.67 5.01 12.68
N VAL A 112 3.49 4.92 11.37
CA VAL A 112 3.60 6.07 10.46
C VAL A 112 2.27 6.21 9.73
N THR A 113 1.50 7.23 10.07
CA THR A 113 0.29 7.57 9.31
C THR A 113 0.69 8.31 8.04
N SER A 114 0.03 8.04 6.92
CA SER A 114 0.07 8.96 5.80
C SER A 114 -0.69 10.22 6.24
N GLY A 115 0.04 11.28 6.56
CA GLY A 115 -0.56 12.58 6.82
C GLY A 115 -1.43 13.00 5.63
N VAL A 116 -2.70 13.27 5.92
CA VAL A 116 -3.55 14.15 5.10
C VAL A 116 -2.97 15.56 5.03
#